data_AF-A0A843FBW5-F1
#
_entry.id   AF-A0A843FBW5-F1
#
_cell.length_a   1.000
_cell.length_b   1.000
_cell.length_c   1.000
_cell.angle_alpha   90.00
_cell.angle_beta   90.00
_cell.angle_gamma   90.00
#
_symmetry.space_group_name_H-M   'P 1'
#
loop_
_entity.id
_entity.type
_entity.pdbx_description
1 polymer ?
#
loop_
_entity_poly.entity_id
_entity_poly.type
_entity_poly.pdbx_seq_one_letter_code
_entity_poly.pdbx_strand_id
1 'polypeptide(L)'
;MASSDSRIQVFPQENQGAGAVRNYGMKKASGDYVYFFDADDYLLKEGLEKAYSNAIRNDSDIVFFKFDQYKDNKFLTHSGPYIELQFKGADFDNFTFDWHDYRTGPFTGPFAPWLKLYKKEFLDAYDCFRFPNDLNHNDVPFHVMTFLKASKISFVPEHLYRYRIDNAGSITNNRLKKYDHIFRIIQIVEDFLLSEDYMEEFKREFDYFKANRITYEMYGRPEEYFYLAKEELKSVDLSNGLLSNDTSFKANTILSSNSLEEYNYKIKVNEEINSLKRENKSLADEINSLKGKNKSLIEENKSLNEKFEKSKTKNREILNSKSWKITGPLRRLRKK
;
A
#
# COMPACT_ATOMS: atom_id res chain seq x y z
N MET A 1 -4.42 31.63 -20.46
CA MET A 1 -4.85 30.21 -20.30
C MET A 1 -6.17 30.12 -19.56
N ALA A 2 -6.35 30.71 -18.37
CA ALA A 2 -7.68 30.77 -17.73
C ALA A 2 -8.68 31.65 -18.51
N SER A 3 -8.25 32.80 -19.02
CA SER A 3 -9.09 33.77 -19.73
C SER A 3 -9.64 33.31 -21.08
N SER A 4 -9.19 32.15 -21.59
CA SER A 4 -9.56 31.63 -22.91
C SER A 4 -10.58 30.49 -22.86
N ASP A 5 -10.94 30.00 -21.67
CA ASP A 5 -11.90 28.92 -21.49
C ASP A 5 -12.93 29.31 -20.42
N SER A 6 -14.19 29.48 -20.81
CA SER A 6 -15.26 29.95 -19.92
C SER A 6 -15.61 28.97 -18.80
N ARG A 7 -15.13 27.72 -18.88
CA ARG A 7 -15.29 26.71 -17.82
C ARG A 7 -14.33 26.97 -16.65
N ILE A 8 -13.26 27.75 -16.86
CA ILE A 8 -12.27 28.04 -15.83
C ILE A 8 -12.70 29.28 -15.04
N GLN A 9 -12.98 29.08 -13.76
CA GLN A 9 -13.28 30.16 -12.83
C GLN A 9 -12.13 30.30 -11.83
N VAL A 10 -11.67 31.53 -11.60
CA VAL A 10 -10.57 31.83 -10.69
C VAL A 10 -11.11 32.64 -9.52
N PHE A 11 -10.88 32.16 -8.30
CA PHE A 11 -11.28 32.81 -7.07
C PHE A 11 -10.06 33.16 -6.22
N PRO A 12 -9.59 34.41 -6.24
CA PRO A 12 -8.49 34.85 -5.40
C PRO A 12 -8.87 34.79 -3.92
N GLN A 13 -7.95 34.31 -3.08
CA GLN A 13 -8.09 34.32 -1.62
C GLN A 13 -6.71 34.37 -0.96
N GLU A 14 -6.67 34.78 0.30
CA GLU A 14 -5.47 34.66 1.13
C GLU A 14 -5.14 33.18 1.41
N ASN A 15 -3.86 32.87 1.61
CA ASN A 15 -3.42 31.50 1.88
C ASN A 15 -3.86 31.06 3.28
N GLN A 16 -4.88 30.20 3.34
CA GLN A 16 -5.45 29.61 4.56
C GLN A 16 -5.26 28.08 4.61
N GLY A 17 -4.26 27.57 3.87
CA GLY A 17 -4.00 26.13 3.77
C GLY A 17 -4.92 25.39 2.80
N ALA A 18 -4.54 24.15 2.47
CA ALA A 18 -5.22 23.33 1.46
C ALA A 18 -6.66 22.99 1.85
N GLY A 19 -6.95 22.79 3.14
CA GLY A 19 -8.30 22.48 3.61
C GLY A 19 -9.28 23.62 3.33
N ALA A 20 -8.90 24.86 3.65
CA ALA A 20 -9.72 26.04 3.38
C ALA A 20 -9.99 26.23 1.88
N VAL A 21 -8.97 26.02 1.04
CA VAL A 21 -9.10 26.09 -0.43
C VAL A 21 -10.10 25.07 -0.96
N ARG A 22 -10.01 23.81 -0.50
CA ARG A 22 -10.95 22.74 -0.91
C ARG A 22 -12.37 23.02 -0.43
N ASN A 23 -12.55 23.46 0.81
CA ASN A 23 -13.87 23.86 1.33
C ASN A 23 -14.49 25.00 0.52
N TYR A 24 -13.70 26.01 0.19
CA TYR A 24 -14.16 27.13 -0.63
C TYR A 24 -14.55 26.68 -2.05
N GLY A 25 -13.71 25.85 -2.68
CA GLY A 25 -14.00 25.27 -3.99
C GLY A 25 -15.29 24.43 -3.99
N MET A 26 -15.47 23.59 -2.98
CA MET A 26 -16.68 22.77 -2.79
C MET A 26 -17.94 23.63 -2.65
N LYS A 27 -17.87 24.77 -1.93
CA LYS A 27 -18.98 25.74 -1.82
C LYS A 27 -19.29 26.45 -3.14
N LYS A 28 -18.28 26.65 -4.00
CA LYS A 28 -18.44 27.32 -5.31
C LYS A 28 -18.84 26.38 -6.44
N ALA A 29 -18.62 25.08 -6.28
CA ALA A 29 -18.97 24.09 -7.29
C ALA A 29 -20.49 24.08 -7.56
N SER A 30 -20.85 24.05 -8.84
CA SER A 30 -22.23 24.07 -9.31
C SER A 30 -22.58 22.88 -10.23
N GLY A 31 -21.65 21.93 -10.40
CA GLY A 31 -21.90 20.71 -11.16
C GLY A 31 -22.58 19.64 -10.30
N ASP A 32 -23.15 18.62 -10.95
CA ASP A 32 -23.81 17.50 -10.28
C ASP A 32 -22.84 16.64 -9.46
N TYR A 33 -21.55 16.68 -9.81
CA TYR A 33 -20.47 16.02 -9.10
C TYR A 33 -19.28 16.97 -8.87
N VAL A 34 -18.54 16.72 -7.79
CA VAL A 34 -17.33 17.43 -7.39
C VAL A 34 -16.13 16.50 -7.48
N TYR A 35 -15.09 16.99 -8.14
CA TYR A 35 -13.79 16.33 -8.19
C TYR A 35 -12.70 17.25 -7.64
N PHE A 36 -11.90 16.74 -6.71
CA PHE A 36 -10.73 17.47 -6.20
C PHE A 36 -9.51 17.07 -7.03
N PHE A 37 -8.86 18.04 -7.68
CA PHE A 37 -7.69 17.78 -8.53
C PHE A 37 -6.49 18.56 -7.98
N ASP A 38 -5.40 17.86 -7.67
CA ASP A 38 -4.17 18.52 -7.23
C ASP A 38 -3.43 19.08 -8.47
N ALA A 39 -2.99 20.35 -8.37
CA ALA A 39 -2.54 21.14 -9.53
C ALA A 39 -1.23 20.67 -10.15
N ASP A 40 -0.52 19.76 -9.48
CA ASP A 40 0.79 19.25 -9.86
C ASP A 40 0.77 17.83 -10.43
N ASP A 41 -0.43 17.27 -10.58
CA ASP A 41 -0.70 15.93 -11.10
C ASP A 41 -1.33 15.94 -12.51
N TYR A 42 -1.64 14.75 -13.05
CA TYR A 42 -2.29 14.61 -14.35
C TYR A 42 -3.51 13.69 -14.27
N LEU A 43 -4.60 14.11 -14.92
CA LEU A 43 -5.73 13.25 -15.21
C LEU A 43 -5.58 12.63 -16.60
N LEU A 44 -5.95 11.35 -16.77
CA LEU A 44 -6.07 10.78 -18.10
C LEU A 44 -7.22 11.41 -18.88
N LYS A 45 -7.07 11.51 -20.20
CA LYS A 45 -8.02 12.20 -21.10
C LYS A 45 -9.47 11.75 -20.90
N GLU A 46 -9.69 10.45 -20.66
CA GLU A 46 -11.02 9.84 -20.46
C GLU A 46 -11.35 9.59 -18.98
N GLY A 47 -10.50 10.07 -18.05
CA GLY A 47 -10.62 9.75 -16.62
C GLY A 47 -11.93 10.24 -16.01
N LEU A 48 -12.26 11.52 -16.21
CA LEU A 48 -13.52 12.08 -15.69
C LEU A 48 -14.75 11.50 -16.39
N GLU A 49 -14.66 11.20 -17.69
CA GLU A 49 -15.76 10.58 -18.44
C GLU A 49 -16.10 9.20 -17.86
N LYS A 50 -15.09 8.34 -17.67
CA LYS A 50 -15.28 7.00 -17.09
C LYS A 50 -15.82 7.05 -15.67
N ALA A 51 -15.24 7.91 -14.82
CA ALA A 51 -15.70 8.07 -13.44
C ALA A 51 -17.15 8.57 -13.38
N TYR A 52 -17.51 9.57 -14.22
CA TYR A 52 -18.86 10.11 -14.29
C TYR A 52 -19.87 9.10 -14.85
N SER A 53 -19.53 8.38 -15.92
CA SER A 53 -20.39 7.33 -16.47
C SER A 53 -20.68 6.23 -15.44
N ASN A 54 -19.68 5.83 -14.65
CA ASN A 54 -19.87 4.87 -13.57
C ASN A 54 -20.76 5.46 -12.46
N ALA A 55 -20.55 6.72 -12.08
CA ALA A 55 -21.35 7.42 -11.08
C ALA A 55 -22.84 7.46 -11.44
N ILE A 56 -23.16 7.87 -12.67
CA ILE A 56 -24.54 7.97 -13.16
C ILE A 56 -25.19 6.60 -13.25
N ARG A 57 -24.47 5.60 -13.78
CA ARG A 57 -25.01 4.24 -13.94
C ARG A 57 -25.37 3.60 -12.61
N ASN A 58 -24.55 3.83 -11.59
CA ASN A 58 -24.72 3.27 -10.25
C ASN A 58 -25.43 4.21 -9.26
N ASP A 59 -25.82 5.42 -9.67
CA ASP A 59 -26.32 6.49 -8.80
C ASP A 59 -25.46 6.67 -7.54
N SER A 60 -24.14 6.77 -7.73
CA SER A 60 -23.17 6.72 -6.63
C SER A 60 -23.01 8.06 -5.92
N ASP A 61 -22.94 8.01 -4.59
CA ASP A 61 -22.52 9.13 -3.75
C ASP A 61 -21.03 9.40 -3.92
N ILE A 62 -20.24 8.33 -4.03
CA ILE A 62 -18.79 8.36 -4.18
C ILE A 62 -18.35 7.34 -5.22
N VAL A 63 -17.47 7.74 -6.15
CA VAL A 63 -16.79 6.83 -7.08
C VAL A 63 -15.30 6.83 -6.78
N PHE A 64 -14.74 5.68 -6.49
CA PHE A 64 -13.29 5.48 -6.38
C PHE A 64 -12.69 5.05 -7.73
N PHE A 65 -11.42 5.37 -7.95
CA PHE A 65 -10.65 4.86 -9.09
C PHE A 65 -9.17 4.78 -8.75
N LYS A 66 -8.38 4.10 -9.59
CA LYS A 66 -6.95 3.87 -9.35
C LYS A 66 -6.09 5.00 -9.90
N PHE A 67 -4.82 5.01 -9.49
CA PHE A 67 -3.82 5.94 -10.00
C PHE A 67 -2.47 5.28 -10.31
N ASP A 68 -1.71 5.91 -11.19
CA ASP A 68 -0.33 5.59 -11.46
C ASP A 68 0.61 6.54 -10.73
N GLN A 69 1.77 6.06 -10.30
CA GLN A 69 2.87 6.93 -9.89
C GLN A 69 3.72 7.33 -11.10
N TYR A 70 4.08 8.60 -11.13
CA TYR A 70 4.75 9.22 -12.26
C TYR A 70 5.93 10.09 -11.80
N LYS A 71 7.08 9.97 -12.46
CA LYS A 71 8.31 10.70 -12.12
C LYS A 71 9.10 10.99 -13.39
N ASP A 72 9.64 12.21 -13.53
CA ASP A 72 10.50 12.58 -14.66
C ASP A 72 9.87 12.29 -16.03
N ASN A 73 8.56 12.56 -16.17
CA ASN A 73 7.77 12.21 -17.35
C ASN A 73 7.74 10.71 -17.70
N LYS A 74 7.93 9.83 -16.71
CA LYS A 74 7.88 8.38 -16.87
C LYS A 74 6.93 7.74 -15.87
N PHE A 75 6.15 6.80 -16.40
CA PHE A 75 5.38 5.88 -15.58
C PHE A 75 6.34 5.05 -14.72
N LEU A 76 6.03 4.94 -13.44
CA LEU A 76 6.79 4.13 -12.50
C LEU A 76 6.07 2.84 -12.14
N THR A 77 4.85 2.98 -11.62
CA THR A 77 4.07 1.84 -11.15
C THR A 77 2.59 2.15 -11.14
N HIS A 78 1.80 1.09 -11.32
CA HIS A 78 0.39 1.07 -10.98
C HIS A 78 0.24 1.11 -9.46
N SER A 79 -0.74 1.85 -8.97
CA SER A 79 -1.02 2.01 -7.54
C SER A 79 -2.53 1.93 -7.28
N GLY A 80 -2.88 1.78 -6.00
CA GLY A 80 -4.24 1.52 -5.55
C GLY A 80 -5.23 2.68 -5.78
N PRO A 81 -6.36 2.68 -5.07
CA PRO A 81 -6.81 1.64 -4.16
C PRO A 81 -7.11 0.32 -4.89
N TYR A 82 -6.96 -0.80 -4.18
CA TYR A 82 -7.19 -2.14 -4.71
C TYR A 82 -8.53 -2.71 -4.20
N ILE A 83 -9.61 -1.95 -4.38
CA ILE A 83 -10.96 -2.30 -3.90
C ILE A 83 -11.44 -3.63 -4.52
N GLU A 84 -10.97 -3.95 -5.71
CA GLU A 84 -11.26 -5.24 -6.37
C GLU A 84 -10.76 -6.46 -5.61
N LEU A 85 -9.78 -6.31 -4.70
CA LEU A 85 -9.31 -7.41 -3.85
C LEU A 85 -10.30 -7.72 -2.73
N GLN A 86 -11.06 -6.72 -2.29
CA GLN A 86 -12.13 -6.87 -1.30
C GLN A 86 -13.37 -7.49 -1.96
N PHE A 87 -13.71 -7.06 -3.18
CA PHE A 87 -14.91 -7.48 -3.91
C PHE A 87 -14.56 -8.33 -5.14
N LYS A 88 -13.93 -9.49 -4.89
CA LYS A 88 -13.49 -10.39 -5.97
C LYS A 88 -14.67 -10.89 -6.78
N GLY A 89 -14.61 -10.66 -8.10
CA GLY A 89 -15.64 -11.10 -9.05
C GLY A 89 -16.87 -10.20 -9.14
N ALA A 90 -16.86 -9.03 -8.48
CA ALA A 90 -17.92 -8.05 -8.64
C ALA A 90 -17.93 -7.47 -10.07
N ASP A 91 -19.12 -7.24 -10.60
CA ASP A 91 -19.33 -6.44 -11.82
C ASP A 91 -19.34 -4.96 -11.46
N PHE A 92 -18.17 -4.32 -11.51
CA PHE A 92 -18.00 -2.92 -11.13
C PHE A 92 -18.76 -1.91 -12.01
N ASP A 93 -19.32 -2.35 -13.14
CA ASP A 93 -20.25 -1.52 -13.90
C ASP A 93 -21.63 -1.45 -13.24
N ASN A 94 -22.06 -2.45 -12.46
CA ASN A 94 -23.39 -2.52 -11.85
C ASN A 94 -23.31 -2.88 -10.35
N PHE A 95 -22.29 -2.37 -9.66
CA PHE A 95 -21.99 -2.71 -8.28
C PHE A 95 -21.78 -1.45 -7.45
N THR A 96 -22.46 -1.42 -6.30
CA THR A 96 -22.23 -0.45 -5.24
C THR A 96 -22.03 -1.19 -3.92
N PHE A 97 -21.29 -0.55 -3.02
CA PHE A 97 -21.06 -1.01 -1.65
C PHE A 97 -21.13 0.19 -0.70
N ASP A 98 -21.16 -0.08 0.60
CA ASP A 98 -21.02 0.94 1.63
C ASP A 98 -20.04 0.49 2.72
N TRP A 99 -20.07 1.14 3.88
CA TRP A 99 -19.22 0.75 5.01
C TRP A 99 -19.61 -0.60 5.63
N HIS A 100 -20.86 -1.07 5.52
CA HIS A 100 -21.26 -2.39 6.00
C HIS A 100 -20.54 -3.48 5.20
N ASP A 101 -20.38 -3.28 3.89
CA ASP A 101 -19.69 -4.18 2.98
C ASP A 101 -18.15 -4.08 3.10
N TYR A 102 -17.64 -2.89 3.43
CA TYR A 102 -16.21 -2.63 3.59
C TYR A 102 -15.89 -1.87 4.87
N ARG A 103 -16.06 -2.54 6.02
CA ARG A 103 -15.91 -1.94 7.36
C ARG A 103 -14.58 -1.26 7.65
N THR A 104 -13.48 -1.76 7.11
CA THR A 104 -12.15 -1.15 7.28
C THR A 104 -11.91 0.02 6.33
N GLY A 105 -12.75 0.20 5.31
CA GLY A 105 -12.67 1.26 4.30
C GLY A 105 -12.52 2.67 4.88
N PRO A 106 -13.40 3.12 5.81
CA PRO A 106 -13.29 4.47 6.40
C PRO A 106 -11.94 4.75 7.07
N PHE A 107 -11.28 3.71 7.59
CA PHE A 107 -10.12 3.80 8.47
C PHE A 107 -8.79 3.41 7.81
N THR A 108 -8.85 2.76 6.64
CA THR A 108 -7.69 2.22 5.93
C THR A 108 -7.68 2.58 4.44
N GLY A 109 -8.78 3.14 3.94
CA GLY A 109 -8.97 3.50 2.55
C GLY A 109 -8.05 4.63 2.09
N PRO A 110 -7.99 4.87 0.78
CA PRO A 110 -7.18 5.95 0.23
C PRO A 110 -7.79 7.30 0.63
N PHE A 111 -7.27 7.94 1.68
CA PHE A 111 -7.82 9.20 2.21
C PHE A 111 -7.87 10.32 1.17
N ALA A 112 -6.91 10.34 0.25
CA ALA A 112 -6.76 11.34 -0.80
C ALA A 112 -8.05 11.63 -1.59
N PRO A 113 -8.56 12.88 -1.60
CA PRO A 113 -9.81 13.23 -2.28
C PRO A 113 -9.66 13.21 -3.80
N TRP A 114 -8.44 13.32 -4.33
CA TRP A 114 -8.15 13.24 -5.77
C TRP A 114 -8.32 11.84 -6.38
N LEU A 115 -8.60 10.83 -5.55
CA LEU A 115 -8.96 9.48 -5.97
C LEU A 115 -10.47 9.24 -6.07
N LYS A 116 -11.27 10.29 -5.91
CA LYS A 116 -12.71 10.16 -5.74
C LYS A 116 -13.50 11.24 -6.45
N LEU A 117 -14.59 10.84 -7.10
CA LEU A 117 -15.64 11.71 -7.58
C LEU A 117 -16.80 11.65 -6.57
N TYR A 118 -17.35 12.81 -6.19
CA TYR A 118 -18.39 12.91 -5.16
C TYR A 118 -19.66 13.52 -5.74
N LYS A 119 -20.84 12.96 -5.45
CA LYS A 119 -22.13 13.56 -5.82
C LYS A 119 -22.32 14.87 -5.04
N LYS A 120 -22.64 15.96 -5.74
CA LYS A 120 -22.73 17.31 -5.11
C LYS A 120 -23.85 17.37 -4.07
N GLU A 121 -25.01 16.81 -4.41
CA GLU A 121 -26.15 16.74 -3.51
C GLU A 121 -25.81 15.98 -2.21
N PHE A 122 -25.08 14.86 -2.33
CA PHE A 122 -24.56 14.13 -1.18
C PHE A 122 -23.62 15.00 -0.34
N LEU A 123 -22.70 15.73 -0.98
CA LEU A 123 -21.78 16.62 -0.25
C LEU A 123 -22.50 17.75 0.50
N ASP A 124 -23.60 18.25 -0.05
CA ASP A 124 -24.39 19.33 0.55
C ASP A 124 -25.37 18.86 1.62
N ALA A 125 -25.69 17.56 1.64
CA ALA A 125 -26.60 16.98 2.62
C ALA A 125 -26.04 16.98 4.04
N TYR A 126 -24.73 17.14 4.22
CA TYR A 126 -24.06 17.06 5.52
C TYR A 126 -23.08 18.22 5.75
N ASP A 127 -23.32 18.99 6.82
CA ASP A 127 -22.45 20.10 7.20
C ASP A 127 -21.07 19.63 7.73
N CYS A 128 -20.99 18.40 8.23
CA CYS A 128 -19.76 17.84 8.79
C CYS A 128 -18.68 17.54 7.73
N PHE A 129 -19.04 17.48 6.45
CA PHE A 129 -18.08 17.22 5.38
C PHE A 129 -17.19 18.43 5.12
N ARG A 130 -16.10 18.55 5.88
CA ARG A 130 -15.14 19.66 5.77
C ARG A 130 -13.72 19.16 5.90
N PHE A 131 -12.82 19.80 5.17
CA PHE A 131 -11.38 19.66 5.38
C PHE A 131 -10.96 20.60 6.50
N PRO A 132 -10.31 20.14 7.60
CA PRO A 132 -9.78 21.06 8.59
C PRO A 132 -8.77 22.03 7.98
N ASN A 133 -9.00 23.34 8.11
CA ASN A 133 -8.30 24.38 7.35
C ASN A 133 -6.78 24.38 7.56
N ASP A 134 -6.34 24.28 8.82
CA ASP A 134 -4.94 24.47 9.21
C ASP A 134 -4.20 23.17 9.56
N LEU A 135 -4.77 22.01 9.24
CA LEU A 135 -4.17 20.70 9.57
C LEU A 135 -3.56 20.01 8.35
N ASN A 136 -2.44 19.34 8.62
CA ASN A 136 -1.92 18.32 7.71
C ASN A 136 -2.83 17.09 7.83
N HIS A 137 -2.91 16.29 6.76
CA HIS A 137 -3.84 15.15 6.71
C HIS A 137 -5.32 15.55 6.83
N ASN A 138 -5.67 16.76 6.38
CA ASN A 138 -7.06 17.26 6.38
C ASN A 138 -8.01 16.41 5.51
N ASP A 139 -7.46 15.58 4.63
CA ASP A 139 -8.16 14.58 3.84
C ASP A 139 -8.69 13.40 4.68
N VAL A 140 -8.05 13.10 5.81
CA VAL A 140 -8.43 11.95 6.66
C VAL A 140 -9.83 12.10 7.26
N PRO A 141 -10.17 13.19 8.00
CA PRO A 141 -11.52 13.35 8.54
C PRO A 141 -12.57 13.43 7.43
N PHE A 142 -12.29 14.17 6.36
CA PHE A 142 -13.19 14.28 5.22
C PHE A 142 -13.52 12.92 4.61
N HIS A 143 -12.51 12.06 4.44
CA HIS A 143 -12.70 10.69 3.96
C HIS A 143 -13.54 9.85 4.93
N VAL A 144 -13.19 9.81 6.22
CA VAL A 144 -13.91 9.00 7.21
C VAL A 144 -15.39 9.38 7.25
N MET A 145 -15.67 10.69 7.32
CA MET A 145 -17.03 11.23 7.39
C MET A 145 -17.81 10.92 6.12
N THR A 146 -17.24 11.21 4.93
CA THR A 146 -17.93 10.95 3.66
C THR A 146 -18.13 9.46 3.42
N PHE A 147 -17.18 8.60 3.78
CA PHE A 147 -17.32 7.15 3.61
C PHE A 147 -18.42 6.58 4.51
N LEU A 148 -18.45 6.95 5.80
CA LEU A 148 -19.46 6.44 6.74
C LEU A 148 -20.88 6.91 6.44
N LYS A 149 -21.04 8.07 5.78
CA LYS A 149 -22.35 8.62 5.40
C LYS A 149 -22.81 8.21 3.99
N ALA A 150 -21.91 7.76 3.12
CA ALA A 150 -22.27 7.32 1.78
C ALA A 150 -23.08 6.02 1.82
N SER A 151 -24.18 5.97 1.07
CA SER A 151 -25.01 4.77 0.92
C SER A 151 -24.68 3.99 -0.35
N LYS A 152 -24.13 4.68 -1.37
CA LYS A 152 -23.74 4.06 -2.64
C LYS A 152 -22.33 4.47 -3.04
N ILE A 153 -21.37 3.60 -2.77
CA ILE A 153 -19.99 3.76 -3.22
C ILE A 153 -19.76 2.81 -4.39
N SER A 154 -19.23 3.31 -5.50
CA SER A 154 -18.80 2.49 -6.64
C SER A 154 -17.31 2.64 -6.90
N PHE A 155 -16.79 1.78 -7.77
CA PHE A 155 -15.37 1.71 -8.06
C PHE A 155 -15.12 1.47 -9.54
N VAL A 156 -14.21 2.25 -10.13
CA VAL A 156 -13.69 2.01 -11.48
C VAL A 156 -12.32 1.34 -11.34
N PRO A 157 -12.16 0.05 -11.73
CA PRO A 157 -10.92 -0.70 -11.54
C PRO A 157 -9.80 -0.33 -12.53
N GLU A 158 -9.79 0.91 -13.02
CA GLU A 158 -8.83 1.47 -13.97
C GLU A 158 -8.01 2.60 -13.36
N HIS A 159 -6.80 2.81 -13.88
CA HIS A 159 -5.93 3.91 -13.49
C HIS A 159 -6.35 5.16 -14.26
N LEU A 160 -7.01 6.10 -13.60
CA LEU A 160 -7.56 7.32 -14.23
C LEU A 160 -6.74 8.58 -13.91
N TYR A 161 -5.85 8.48 -12.92
CA TYR A 161 -5.05 9.57 -12.39
C TYR A 161 -3.56 9.23 -12.39
N ARG A 162 -2.69 10.23 -12.53
CA ARG A 162 -1.23 10.07 -12.42
C ARG A 162 -0.71 11.01 -11.35
N TYR A 163 -0.28 10.41 -10.25
CA TYR A 163 0.31 11.08 -9.11
C TYR A 163 1.80 11.34 -9.34
N ARG A 164 2.20 12.61 -9.31
CA ARG A 164 3.54 13.09 -9.61
C ARG A 164 4.42 13.07 -8.35
N ILE A 165 5.52 12.33 -8.37
CA ILE A 165 6.38 12.14 -7.19
C ILE A 165 7.74 12.86 -7.26
N ASP A 166 8.04 13.59 -8.34
CA ASP A 166 9.28 14.38 -8.54
C ASP A 166 9.19 15.83 -8.02
N ASN A 167 8.14 16.22 -7.30
CA ASN A 167 7.98 17.59 -6.83
C ASN A 167 8.80 17.87 -5.57
N ALA A 168 9.97 18.52 -5.76
CA ALA A 168 10.85 18.97 -4.68
C ALA A 168 10.14 19.91 -3.66
N GLY A 169 9.10 20.63 -4.09
CA GLY A 169 8.27 21.52 -3.26
C GLY A 169 7.08 20.85 -2.57
N SER A 170 6.94 19.53 -2.62
CA SER A 170 5.81 18.83 -2.00
C SER A 170 5.72 19.14 -0.50
N ILE A 171 4.53 19.51 -0.03
CA ILE A 171 4.22 19.77 1.39
C ILE A 171 4.66 18.59 2.27
N THR A 172 4.68 17.39 1.69
CA THR A 172 5.15 16.13 2.28
C THR A 172 6.59 16.17 2.80
N ASN A 173 7.43 17.12 2.36
CA ASN A 173 8.82 17.28 2.81
C ASN A 173 8.97 18.11 4.10
N ASN A 174 7.91 18.77 4.59
CA ASN A 174 7.94 19.61 5.81
C ASN A 174 7.35 18.92 7.05
N ARG A 175 7.40 17.58 7.11
CA ARG A 175 6.79 16.76 8.17
C ARG A 175 7.19 17.19 9.57
N LEU A 176 8.43 17.62 9.80
CA LEU A 176 9.01 17.82 11.14
C LEU A 176 8.39 18.95 11.96
N LYS A 177 7.78 19.98 11.33
CA LYS A 177 7.36 21.20 12.04
C LYS A 177 5.96 21.16 12.67
N LYS A 178 5.11 20.19 12.31
CA LYS A 178 3.70 20.12 12.73
C LYS A 178 3.32 18.71 13.18
N TYR A 179 4.08 18.18 14.13
CA TYR A 179 3.97 16.79 14.56
C TYR A 179 2.69 16.51 15.37
N ASP A 180 2.11 17.53 16.02
CA ASP A 180 0.90 17.44 16.83
C ASP A 180 -0.39 17.30 15.99
N HIS A 181 -0.33 17.68 14.71
CA HIS A 181 -1.49 17.66 13.82
C HIS A 181 -2.17 16.30 13.73
N ILE A 182 -1.41 15.20 13.79
CA ILE A 182 -2.00 13.87 13.69
C ILE A 182 -2.90 13.55 14.89
N PHE A 183 -2.53 14.00 16.10
CA PHE A 183 -3.38 13.82 17.28
C PHE A 183 -4.66 14.62 17.17
N ARG A 184 -4.59 15.85 16.63
CA ARG A 184 -5.78 16.66 16.33
C ARG A 184 -6.69 16.00 15.28
N ILE A 185 -6.10 15.37 14.25
CA ILE A 185 -6.87 14.62 13.24
C ILE A 185 -7.54 13.39 13.85
N ILE A 186 -6.84 12.66 14.71
CA ILE A 186 -7.41 11.52 15.45
C ILE A 186 -8.57 12.00 16.33
N GLN A 187 -8.40 13.10 17.06
CA GLN A 187 -9.46 13.68 17.89
C GLN A 187 -10.70 14.08 17.06
N ILE A 188 -10.52 14.72 15.90
CA ILE A 188 -11.65 15.09 15.04
C ILE A 188 -12.42 13.85 14.57
N VAL A 189 -11.73 12.76 14.25
CA VAL A 189 -12.36 11.49 13.89
C VAL A 189 -13.07 10.87 15.10
N GLU A 190 -12.42 10.88 16.27
CA GLU A 190 -12.99 10.37 17.53
C GLU A 190 -14.27 11.10 17.91
N ASP A 191 -14.24 12.44 17.90
CA ASP A 191 -15.38 13.31 18.20
C ASP A 191 -16.54 13.03 17.25
N PHE A 192 -16.26 12.86 15.96
CA PHE A 192 -17.28 12.51 14.96
C PHE A 192 -17.91 11.14 15.23
N LEU A 193 -17.08 10.13 15.52
CA LEU A 193 -17.58 8.78 15.81
C LEU A 193 -18.42 8.77 17.10
N LEU A 194 -18.05 9.58 18.09
CA LEU A 194 -18.84 9.72 19.32
C LEU A 194 -20.13 10.51 19.08
N SER A 195 -20.10 11.59 18.30
CA SER A 195 -21.29 12.42 18.06
C SER A 195 -22.35 11.76 17.18
N GLU A 196 -21.92 10.81 16.33
CA GLU A 196 -22.79 10.08 15.41
C GLU A 196 -23.08 8.64 15.89
N ASP A 197 -22.74 8.32 17.15
CA ASP A 197 -22.94 7.00 17.78
C ASP A 197 -22.26 5.82 17.04
N TYR A 198 -21.21 6.08 16.26
CA TYR A 198 -20.41 5.08 15.56
C TYR A 198 -19.29 4.48 16.41
N MET A 199 -18.89 5.12 17.52
CA MET A 199 -17.72 4.71 18.29
C MET A 199 -17.82 3.28 18.81
N GLU A 200 -18.99 2.87 19.33
CA GLU A 200 -19.17 1.51 19.83
C GLU A 200 -19.01 0.48 18.70
N GLU A 201 -19.60 0.76 17.53
CA GLU A 201 -19.57 -0.12 16.37
C GLU A 201 -18.17 -0.27 15.74
N PHE A 202 -17.40 0.82 15.75
CA PHE A 202 -16.11 0.92 15.07
C PHE A 202 -14.92 1.03 16.01
N LYS A 203 -15.08 0.77 17.31
CA LYS A 203 -13.99 0.89 18.29
C LYS A 203 -12.72 0.14 17.84
N ARG A 204 -12.93 -1.04 17.26
CA ARG A 204 -11.85 -1.92 16.79
C ARG A 204 -11.09 -1.31 15.61
N GLU A 205 -11.79 -0.82 14.60
CA GLU A 205 -11.23 -0.18 13.42
C GLU A 205 -10.61 1.19 13.75
N PHE A 206 -11.23 1.93 14.67
CA PHE A 206 -10.69 3.19 15.19
C PHE A 206 -9.39 2.97 15.97
N ASP A 207 -9.30 1.93 16.81
CA ASP A 207 -8.07 1.56 17.50
C ASP A 207 -6.95 1.20 16.52
N TYR A 208 -7.29 0.45 15.46
CA TYR A 208 -6.37 0.18 14.37
C TYR A 208 -5.87 1.48 13.72
N PHE A 209 -6.80 2.36 13.35
CA PHE A 209 -6.50 3.64 12.71
C PHE A 209 -5.58 4.48 13.60
N LYS A 210 -5.95 4.67 14.87
CA LYS A 210 -5.19 5.44 15.85
C LYS A 210 -3.76 4.92 15.99
N ALA A 211 -3.58 3.62 16.23
CA ALA A 211 -2.24 3.03 16.36
C ALA A 211 -1.44 3.10 15.05
N ASN A 212 -2.06 2.82 13.90
CA ASN A 212 -1.38 2.87 12.62
C ASN A 212 -0.87 4.29 12.31
N ARG A 213 -1.71 5.31 12.49
CA ARG A 213 -1.36 6.70 12.23
C ARG A 213 -0.26 7.21 13.16
N ILE A 214 -0.34 6.89 14.45
CA ILE A 214 0.68 7.28 15.43
C ILE A 214 2.03 6.62 15.12
N THR A 215 2.04 5.30 14.89
CA THR A 215 3.29 4.57 14.66
C THR A 215 3.91 4.87 13.30
N TYR A 216 3.11 5.17 12.27
CA TYR A 216 3.60 5.57 10.95
C TYR A 216 4.33 6.91 10.99
N GLU A 217 3.80 7.86 11.76
CA GLU A 217 4.38 9.21 11.85
C GLU A 217 5.61 9.29 12.76
N MET A 218 5.90 8.26 13.56
CA MET A 218 6.95 8.27 14.60
C MET A 218 8.36 8.60 14.10
N TYR A 219 8.71 8.17 12.89
CA TYR A 219 10.09 8.31 12.40
C TYR A 219 10.51 9.78 12.29
N GLY A 220 11.64 10.12 12.91
CA GLY A 220 12.19 11.48 12.92
C GLY A 220 11.41 12.48 13.77
N ARG A 221 10.50 12.02 14.63
CA ARG A 221 9.72 12.89 15.53
C ARG A 221 10.50 13.27 16.78
N PRO A 222 10.20 14.44 17.37
CA PRO A 222 10.85 14.86 18.60
C PRO A 222 10.30 14.09 19.82
N GLU A 223 10.96 14.24 20.96
CA GLU A 223 10.64 13.51 22.18
C GLU A 223 9.23 13.82 22.72
N GLU A 224 8.75 15.05 22.53
CA GLU A 224 7.39 15.46 22.88
C GLU A 224 6.33 14.62 22.16
N TYR A 225 6.57 14.31 20.88
CA TYR A 225 5.66 13.44 20.12
C TYR A 225 5.68 12.02 20.69
N PHE A 226 6.83 11.50 21.11
CA PHE A 226 6.92 10.17 21.71
C PHE A 226 6.04 10.06 22.96
N TYR A 227 6.09 11.06 23.84
CA TYR A 227 5.26 11.05 25.04
C TYR A 227 3.77 11.20 24.73
N LEU A 228 3.39 12.06 23.79
CA LEU A 228 2.00 12.16 23.31
C LEU A 228 1.52 10.83 22.73
N ALA A 229 2.31 10.23 21.84
CA ALA A 229 2.03 8.91 21.26
C ALA A 229 1.85 7.84 22.34
N LYS A 230 2.71 7.85 23.36
CA LYS A 230 2.64 6.91 24.48
C LYS A 230 1.36 7.08 25.29
N GLU A 231 0.93 8.30 25.57
CA GLU A 231 -0.33 8.55 26.26
C GLU A 231 -1.53 8.10 25.42
N GLU A 232 -1.59 8.47 24.15
CA GLU A 232 -2.68 8.12 23.24
C GLU A 232 -2.83 6.61 23.01
N LEU A 233 -1.72 5.87 22.99
CA LEU A 233 -1.72 4.42 22.78
C LEU A 233 -2.19 3.62 24.02
N LYS A 234 -2.27 4.23 25.21
CA LYS A 234 -2.78 3.53 26.40
C LYS A 234 -4.25 3.14 26.28
N SER A 235 -5.04 3.89 25.49
CA SER A 235 -6.46 3.63 25.30
C SER A 235 -6.78 2.66 24.15
N VAL A 236 -5.75 2.16 23.47
CA VAL A 236 -5.88 1.34 22.26
C VAL A 236 -5.79 -0.14 22.62
N ASP A 237 -6.75 -0.95 22.17
CA ASP A 237 -6.64 -2.40 22.26
C ASP A 237 -5.69 -2.95 21.17
N LEU A 238 -4.44 -3.21 21.56
CA LEU A 238 -3.42 -3.76 20.67
C LEU A 238 -3.58 -5.28 20.38
N SER A 239 -4.53 -5.95 21.03
CA SER A 239 -4.80 -7.38 20.87
C SER A 239 -5.92 -7.70 19.87
N ASN A 240 -6.53 -6.67 19.28
CA ASN A 240 -7.76 -6.76 18.50
C ASN A 240 -7.65 -7.45 17.11
N GLY A 241 -6.48 -7.97 16.74
CA GLY A 241 -6.24 -8.78 15.54
C GLY A 241 -6.35 -8.06 14.19
N LEU A 242 -6.72 -6.77 14.12
CA LEU A 242 -6.67 -5.98 12.88
C LEU A 242 -5.28 -5.40 12.63
N LEU A 243 -4.53 -5.13 13.70
CA LEU A 243 -3.22 -4.50 13.62
C LEU A 243 -2.21 -5.41 12.91
N SER A 244 -1.45 -4.81 11.99
CA SER A 244 -0.32 -5.51 11.37
C SER A 244 0.73 -5.83 12.44
N ASN A 245 1.49 -6.92 12.23
CA ASN A 245 2.58 -7.29 13.15
C ASN A 245 3.57 -6.13 13.37
N ASP A 246 3.82 -5.31 12.35
CA ASP A 246 4.70 -4.14 12.45
C ASP A 246 4.07 -3.03 13.29
N THR A 247 2.78 -2.71 13.07
CA THR A 247 2.06 -1.70 13.85
C THR A 247 1.96 -2.10 15.32
N SER A 248 1.56 -3.35 15.61
CA SER A 248 1.49 -3.87 16.98
C SER A 248 2.86 -3.85 17.65
N PHE A 249 3.91 -4.26 16.94
CA PHE A 249 5.28 -4.21 17.47
C PHE A 249 5.70 -2.79 17.82
N LYS A 250 5.51 -1.83 16.91
CA LYS A 250 5.86 -0.42 17.13
C LYS A 250 5.07 0.19 18.29
N ALA A 251 3.76 -0.03 18.35
CA ALA A 251 2.92 0.49 19.43
C ALA A 251 3.33 -0.08 20.80
N ASN A 252 3.54 -1.40 20.89
CA ASN A 252 4.05 -2.03 22.12
C ASN A 252 5.46 -1.53 22.50
N THR A 253 6.30 -1.25 21.50
CA THR A 253 7.65 -0.70 21.74
C THR A 253 7.57 0.72 22.29
N ILE A 254 6.63 1.56 21.81
CA ILE A 254 6.38 2.89 22.39
C ILE A 254 5.94 2.76 23.84
N LEU A 255 4.93 1.92 24.11
CA LEU A 255 4.37 1.74 25.46
C LEU A 255 5.42 1.23 26.46
N SER A 256 6.29 0.31 26.04
CA SER A 256 7.31 -0.33 26.89
C SER A 256 8.63 0.43 27.01
N SER A 257 8.83 1.53 26.28
CA SER A 257 10.07 2.33 26.35
C SER A 257 9.91 3.54 27.23
N ASN A 258 10.95 3.93 27.97
CA ASN A 258 10.91 5.06 28.90
C ASN A 258 11.25 6.40 28.22
N SER A 259 11.99 6.36 27.12
CA SER A 259 12.39 7.52 26.33
C SER A 259 12.34 7.24 24.83
N LEU A 260 12.39 8.30 24.02
CA LEU A 260 12.51 8.20 22.56
C LEU A 260 13.82 7.50 22.16
N GLU A 261 14.91 7.70 22.92
CA GLU A 261 16.19 7.03 22.68
C GLU A 261 16.07 5.51 22.85
N GLU A 262 15.46 5.05 23.94
CA GLU A 262 15.23 3.61 24.18
C GLU A 262 14.34 3.00 23.08
N TYR A 263 13.28 3.72 22.69
CA TYR A 263 12.42 3.31 21.58
C TYR A 263 13.23 3.12 20.29
N ASN A 264 13.99 4.14 19.88
CA ASN A 264 14.79 4.11 18.66
C ASN A 264 15.82 2.98 18.68
N TYR A 265 16.44 2.72 19.83
CA TYR A 265 17.35 1.58 20.01
C TYR A 265 16.64 0.25 19.77
N LYS A 266 15.46 0.02 20.38
CA LYS A 266 14.68 -1.21 20.19
C LYS A 266 14.22 -1.40 18.75
N ILE A 267 13.80 -0.33 18.07
CA ILE A 267 13.44 -0.38 16.63
C ILE A 267 14.66 -0.83 15.80
N LYS A 268 15.82 -0.19 16.01
CA LYS A 268 17.05 -0.53 15.28
C LYS A 268 17.48 -1.99 15.50
N VAL A 269 17.43 -2.48 16.74
CA VAL A 269 17.74 -3.88 17.07
C VAL A 269 16.76 -4.83 16.37
N ASN A 270 15.47 -4.50 16.33
CA ASN A 270 14.49 -5.34 15.65
C ASN A 270 14.69 -5.35 14.12
N GLU A 271 15.06 -4.23 13.51
CA GLU A 271 15.43 -4.15 12.09
C GLU A 271 16.62 -5.06 11.77
N GLU A 272 17.65 -5.04 12.62
CA GLU A 272 18.83 -5.90 12.49
C GLU A 272 18.46 -7.38 12.65
N ILE A 273 17.67 -7.74 13.67
CA ILE A 273 17.16 -9.11 13.85
C ILE A 273 16.38 -9.58 12.61
N ASN A 274 15.51 -8.73 12.05
CA ASN A 274 14.74 -9.06 10.86
C ASN A 274 15.63 -9.20 9.61
N SER A 275 16.70 -8.41 9.51
CA SER A 275 17.71 -8.56 8.46
C SER A 275 18.41 -9.91 8.55
N LEU A 276 18.92 -10.26 9.74
CA LEU A 276 19.57 -11.54 10.00
C LEU A 276 18.64 -12.74 9.77
N LYS A 277 17.35 -12.62 10.13
CA LYS A 277 16.35 -13.66 9.84
C LYS A 277 16.16 -13.89 8.34
N ARG A 278 16.14 -12.82 7.53
CA ARG A 278 16.04 -12.92 6.06
C ARG A 278 17.28 -13.57 5.46
N GLU A 279 18.46 -13.16 5.92
CA GLU A 279 19.74 -13.74 5.49
C GLU A 279 19.83 -15.24 5.82
N ASN A 280 19.51 -15.60 7.07
CA ASN A 280 19.47 -17.01 7.50
C ASN A 280 18.50 -17.85 6.66
N LYS A 281 17.33 -17.30 6.31
CA LYS A 281 16.38 -17.98 5.41
C LYS A 281 16.97 -18.18 4.02
N SER A 282 17.60 -17.15 3.45
CA SER A 282 18.27 -17.24 2.15
C SER A 282 19.36 -18.31 2.13
N LEU A 283 20.20 -18.35 3.17
CA LEU A 283 21.24 -19.36 3.31
C LEU A 283 20.66 -20.76 3.46
N ALA A 284 19.56 -20.92 4.21
CA ALA A 284 18.87 -22.21 4.33
C ALA A 284 18.31 -22.69 2.98
N ASP A 285 17.73 -21.80 2.18
CA ASP A 285 17.23 -22.10 0.84
C ASP A 285 18.37 -22.49 -0.11
N GLU A 286 19.53 -21.81 -0.03
CA GLU A 286 20.74 -22.15 -0.78
C GLU A 286 21.30 -23.53 -0.40
N ILE A 287 21.39 -23.83 0.90
CA ILE A 287 21.82 -25.15 1.40
C ILE A 287 20.91 -26.25 0.86
N ASN A 288 19.60 -26.02 0.84
CA ASN A 288 18.64 -26.99 0.31
C ASN A 288 18.83 -27.20 -1.20
N SER A 289 19.07 -26.13 -1.95
CA SER A 289 19.40 -26.21 -3.38
C SER A 289 20.69 -27.00 -3.63
N LEU A 290 21.76 -26.73 -2.89
CA LEU A 290 23.04 -27.43 -3.00
C LEU A 290 22.91 -28.92 -2.65
N LYS A 291 22.13 -29.27 -1.61
CA LYS A 291 21.83 -30.67 -1.28
C LYS A 291 21.13 -31.39 -2.44
N GLY A 292 20.18 -30.72 -3.09
CA GLY A 292 19.51 -31.24 -4.28
C GLY A 292 20.48 -31.52 -5.43
N LYS A 293 21.35 -30.54 -5.75
CA LYS A 293 22.41 -30.69 -6.78
C LYS A 293 23.37 -31.83 -6.44
N ASN A 294 23.82 -31.92 -5.19
CA ASN A 294 24.74 -32.97 -4.76
C ASN A 294 24.12 -34.36 -4.91
N LYS A 295 22.84 -34.52 -4.57
CA LYS A 295 22.13 -35.79 -4.78
C LYS A 295 22.10 -36.20 -6.26
N SER A 296 21.81 -35.26 -7.16
CA SER A 296 21.82 -35.50 -8.60
C SER A 296 23.21 -35.90 -9.11
N LEU A 297 24.27 -35.22 -8.65
CA LEU A 297 25.66 -35.57 -9.02
C LEU A 297 26.07 -36.96 -8.50
N ILE A 298 25.60 -37.37 -7.33
CA ILE A 298 25.84 -38.74 -6.81
C ILE A 298 25.18 -39.78 -7.71
N GLU A 299 23.95 -39.56 -8.15
CA GLU A 299 23.24 -40.46 -9.07
C GLU A 299 23.92 -40.54 -10.44
N GLU A 300 24.37 -39.39 -10.98
CA GLU A 300 25.13 -39.33 -12.24
C GLU A 300 26.46 -40.08 -12.14
N ASN A 301 27.23 -39.86 -11.07
CA ASN A 301 28.49 -40.57 -10.81
C ASN A 301 28.28 -42.08 -10.71
N LYS A 302 27.20 -42.53 -10.07
CA LYS A 302 26.85 -43.96 -10.01
C LYS A 302 26.60 -44.52 -11.40
N SER A 303 25.81 -43.82 -12.23
CA SER A 303 25.53 -44.23 -13.62
C SER A 303 26.80 -44.29 -14.48
N LEU A 304 27.67 -43.29 -14.37
CA LEU A 304 28.95 -43.26 -15.08
C LEU A 304 29.87 -44.41 -14.66
N ASN A 305 29.96 -44.71 -13.37
CA ASN A 305 30.74 -45.84 -12.86
C ASN A 305 30.21 -47.19 -13.39
N GLU A 306 28.88 -47.38 -13.45
CA GLU A 306 28.30 -48.58 -14.05
C GLU A 306 28.63 -48.72 -15.55
N LYS A 307 28.60 -47.62 -16.31
CA LYS A 307 29.02 -47.59 -17.73
C LYS A 307 30.51 -47.89 -17.89
N PHE A 308 31.35 -47.35 -17.00
CA PHE A 308 32.78 -47.58 -16.99
C PHE A 308 33.10 -49.06 -16.75
N GLU A 309 32.53 -49.68 -15.72
CA GLU A 309 32.74 -51.11 -15.42
C GLU A 309 32.23 -52.03 -16.54
N LYS A 310 31.06 -51.73 -17.16
CA LYS A 310 30.60 -52.45 -18.36
C LYS A 310 31.59 -52.37 -19.52
N SER A 311 32.16 -51.19 -19.76
CA SER A 311 33.15 -50.97 -20.83
C SER A 311 34.46 -51.71 -20.54
N LYS A 312 34.89 -51.72 -19.27
CA LYS A 312 36.06 -52.47 -18.80
C LYS A 312 35.89 -53.97 -18.98
N THR A 313 34.71 -54.52 -18.66
CA THR A 313 34.38 -55.94 -18.88
C THR A 313 34.40 -56.29 -20.36
N LYS A 314 33.75 -55.50 -21.23
CA LYS A 314 33.81 -55.70 -22.69
C LYS A 314 35.24 -55.67 -23.23
N ASN A 315 36.07 -54.73 -22.77
CA ASN A 315 37.48 -54.68 -23.15
C ASN A 315 38.23 -55.96 -22.74
N ARG A 316 37.98 -56.48 -21.54
CA ARG A 316 38.55 -57.77 -21.09
C ARG A 316 38.10 -58.93 -21.96
N GLU A 317 36.82 -59.00 -22.33
CA GLU A 317 36.29 -60.03 -23.24
C GLU A 317 36.96 -59.97 -24.62
N ILE A 318 37.10 -58.76 -25.20
CA ILE A 318 37.78 -58.55 -26.48
C ILE A 318 39.24 -59.04 -26.42
N LEU A 319 39.97 -58.69 -25.36
CA LEU A 319 41.36 -59.10 -25.15
C LEU A 319 41.51 -60.62 -24.99
N ASN A 320 40.55 -61.27 -24.31
CA ASN A 320 40.56 -62.72 -24.08
C ASN A 320 40.00 -63.55 -25.24
N SER A 321 39.29 -62.93 -26.19
CA SER A 321 38.76 -63.59 -27.40
C SER A 321 39.87 -63.95 -28.40
N LYS A 322 39.52 -64.67 -29.50
CA LYS A 322 40.42 -64.82 -30.67
C LYS A 322 40.27 -63.67 -31.69
N SER A 323 39.38 -62.71 -31.44
CA SER A 323 38.99 -61.65 -32.37
C SER A 323 40.09 -60.62 -32.64
N TRP A 324 41.05 -60.46 -31.71
CA TRP A 324 42.25 -59.65 -31.93
C TRP A 324 43.12 -60.15 -33.09
N LYS A 325 42.94 -61.40 -33.56
CA LYS A 325 43.65 -61.95 -34.73
C LYS A 325 43.12 -61.43 -36.06
N ILE A 326 41.95 -60.79 -36.08
CA ILE A 326 41.20 -60.50 -37.31
C ILE A 326 41.66 -59.20 -38.00
N THR A 327 42.07 -58.15 -37.26
CA THR A 327 42.48 -56.86 -37.86
C THR A 327 43.78 -56.30 -37.26
N GLY A 328 44.49 -55.47 -38.02
CA GLY A 328 45.76 -54.84 -37.61
C GLY A 328 45.69 -53.96 -36.35
N PRO A 329 44.65 -53.11 -36.18
CA PRO A 329 44.49 -52.27 -34.98
C PRO A 329 44.29 -53.08 -33.69
N LEU A 330 43.47 -54.14 -33.71
CA LEU A 330 43.20 -54.96 -32.52
C LEU A 330 44.42 -55.76 -32.05
N ARG A 331 45.34 -56.12 -32.95
CA ARG A 331 46.63 -56.75 -32.59
C ARG A 331 47.54 -55.85 -31.76
N ARG A 332 47.43 -54.53 -31.90
CA ARG A 332 48.23 -53.58 -31.12
C ARG A 332 47.78 -53.48 -29.66
N LEU A 333 46.49 -53.74 -29.37
CA LEU A 333 45.92 -53.66 -28.03
C LEU A 333 46.42 -54.74 -27.06
N ARG A 334 46.95 -55.87 -27.56
CA ARG A 334 47.49 -56.96 -26.72
C ARG A 334 48.99 -56.83 -26.41
N LYS A 335 49.71 -55.93 -27.11
CA LYS A 335 51.18 -55.76 -26.97
C LYS A 335 51.58 -54.71 -25.93
N LYS A 336 50.62 -54.03 -25.32
CA LYS A 336 50.75 -53.19 -24.13
C LYS A 336 49.97 -53.87 -23.02
#